data_AF-Q06016-F1
#
_entry.id   AF-Q06016-F1
#
_cell.length_a   1.000
_cell.length_b   1.000
_cell.length_c   1.000
_cell.angle_alpha   90.00
_cell.angle_beta   90.00
_cell.angle_gamma   90.00
#
_symmetry.space_group_name_H-M   'P 1'
#
loop_
_entity.id
_entity.type
_entity.pdbx_description
1 polymer ?
#
loop_
_entity_poly.entity_id
_entity_poly.type
_entity_poly.pdbx_seq_one_letter_code
_entity_poly.pdbx_strand_id
1 'polypeptide(L)' 'MTPQGNKPSCHDVITNAWRPTATDSAAGRAPGYGVITNIINGGLDC' A
#
# COMPACT_ATOMS: atom_id res chain seq x y z
N MET A 1 -1.73 -2.77 -12.59
CA MET A 1 -0.75 -1.66 -12.60
C MET A 1 -1.43 -0.31 -12.42
N THR A 2 -2.51 -0.25 -11.63
CA THR A 2 -3.42 0.90 -11.64
C THR A 2 -3.61 1.35 -10.20
N PRO A 3 -3.16 2.55 -9.80
CA PRO A 3 -3.51 3.10 -8.50
C PRO A 3 -5.01 3.36 -8.41
N GLN A 4 -5.57 3.33 -7.20
CA GLN A 4 -7.01 3.50 -6.97
C GLN A 4 -7.24 4.40 -5.75
N GLY A 5 -7.63 5.65 -5.98
CA GLY A 5 -7.86 6.61 -4.89
C GLY A 5 -6.62 6.79 -4.02
N ASN A 6 -6.75 6.52 -2.72
CA ASN A 6 -5.63 6.59 -1.77
C ASN A 6 -4.74 5.33 -1.77
N LYS A 7 -5.03 4.32 -2.59
CA LYS A 7 -4.22 3.11 -2.71
C LYS A 7 -3.18 3.29 -3.84
N PRO A 8 -1.88 3.13 -3.56
CA PRO A 8 -0.87 3.04 -4.61
C PRO A 8 -1.07 1.75 -5.42
N SER A 9 -0.38 1.62 -6.55
CA SER A 9 -0.38 0.34 -7.27
C SER A 9 0.52 -0.68 -6.55
N CYS A 10 0.14 -1.96 -6.56
CA CYS A 10 0.98 -3.03 -5.98
C CYS A 10 2.39 -3.07 -6.60
N HIS A 11 2.49 -2.68 -7.86
CA HIS A 11 3.76 -2.59 -8.55
C HIS A 11 4.66 -1.50 -7.97
N ASP A 12 4.13 -0.31 -7.72
CA ASP A 12 4.94 0.78 -7.16
C ASP A 12 5.38 0.45 -5.74
N VAL A 13 4.58 -0.31 -4.98
CA VAL A 13 4.98 -0.84 -3.67
C VAL A 13 6.16 -1.80 -3.81
N ILE A 14 6.10 -2.82 -4.69
CA ILE A 14 7.15 -3.84 -4.76
C ILE A 14 8.43 -3.37 -5.47
N THR A 15 8.33 -2.36 -6.33
CA THR A 15 9.47 -1.74 -7.01
C THR A 15 10.07 -0.57 -6.23
N ASN A 16 9.59 -0.30 -5.00
CA ASN A 16 9.99 0.83 -4.16
C ASN A 16 9.76 2.22 -4.78
N ALA A 17 8.85 2.33 -5.75
CA ALA A 17 8.44 3.60 -6.34
C ALA A 17 7.37 4.35 -5.51
N TRP A 18 6.62 3.63 -4.66
CA TRP A 18 5.71 4.24 -3.69
C TRP A 18 6.43 4.61 -2.39
N ARG A 19 6.22 5.85 -1.94
CA ARG A 19 6.73 6.34 -0.66
C ARG A 19 5.55 6.62 0.29
N PRO A 20 5.49 5.99 1.47
CA PRO A 20 4.39 6.20 2.41
C PRO A 20 4.21 7.68 2.77
N THR A 21 2.95 8.12 2.85
CA THR A 21 2.62 9.43 3.42
C THR A 21 2.72 9.41 4.94
N ALA A 22 2.57 10.57 5.59
CA ALA A 22 2.46 10.64 7.05
C ALA A 22 1.26 9.82 7.57
N THR A 23 0.12 9.86 6.86
CA THR A 23 -1.07 9.07 7.19
C THR A 23 -0.83 7.58 7.04
N ASP A 24 -0.13 7.16 5.97
CA ASP A 24 0.22 5.74 5.78
C ASP A 24 1.16 5.25 6.89
N SER A 25 2.15 6.07 7.25
CA SER A 25 3.12 5.76 8.30
C SER A 25 2.44 5.65 9.67
N ALA A 26 1.53 6.58 10.00
CA ALA A 26 0.73 6.54 11.22
C ALA A 26 -0.21 5.33 11.27
N ALA A 27 -0.68 4.85 10.11
CA ALA A 27 -1.48 3.63 9.98
C ALA A 27 -0.65 2.34 9.91
N GLY A 28 0.68 2.39 10.10
CA GLY A 28 1.55 1.21 10.09
C GLY A 28 1.80 0.61 8.70
N ARG A 29 1.52 1.35 7.61
CA ARG A 29 1.71 0.88 6.23
C ARG A 29 3.13 1.16 5.74
N ALA A 30 4.00 0.17 5.83
CA ALA A 30 5.36 0.21 5.28
C ALA A 30 5.48 -0.54 3.94
N PRO A 31 6.39 -0.16 3.03
CA PRO A 31 6.57 -0.86 1.75
C PRO A 31 6.86 -2.35 1.94
N GLY A 32 6.14 -3.19 1.20
CA GLY A 32 6.33 -4.64 1.24
C GLY A 32 5.05 -5.43 0.96
N TYR A 33 5.15 -6.75 1.11
CA TYR A 33 4.06 -7.67 0.79
C TYR A 33 2.77 -7.42 1.60
N GLY A 34 2.90 -7.02 2.88
CA GLY A 34 1.74 -6.71 3.72
C GLY A 34 0.88 -5.57 3.17
N VAL A 35 1.48 -4.50 2.64
CA VAL A 35 0.72 -3.41 2.00
C VAL A 35 0.09 -3.86 0.69
N ILE A 36 0.70 -4.80 -0.05
CA ILE A 36 0.09 -5.38 -1.25
C ILE A 36 -1.19 -6.14 -0.89
N THR A 37 -1.17 -6.95 0.17
CA THR A 37 -2.39 -7.60 0.71
C THR A 37 -3.44 -6.55 1.10
N ASN A 38 -3.02 -5.49 1.80
CA ASN A 38 -3.92 -4.41 2.22
C ASN A 38 -4.57 -3.69 1.02
N ILE A 39 -3.84 -3.48 -0.08
CA ILE A 39 -4.38 -2.90 -1.31
C ILE A 39 -5.49 -3.76 -1.89
N ILE A 40 -5.29 -5.08 -1.95
CA ILE A 40 -6.22 -6.06 -2.55
C ILE A 40 -7.48 -6.21 -1.69
N ASN A 41 -7.36 -6.48 -0.39
CA ASN A 41 -8.51 -6.77 0.48
C ASN A 41 -8.30 -6.37 1.96
N GLY A 42 -7.53 -5.32 2.21
CA GLY A 42 -7.17 -4.88 3.57
C GLY A 42 -8.34 -4.41 4.45
N GLY A 43 -9.57 -4.33 3.92
CA GLY A 43 -10.75 -4.10 4.76
C GLY A 43 -11.22 -5.34 5.53
N LEU A 44 -10.74 -6.53 5.15
CA LEU A 44 -11.10 -7.81 5.79
C LEU A 44 -9.87 -8.51 6.40
N ASP A 45 -8.69 -8.37 5.78
CA ASP A 45 -7.51 -9.16 6.11
C ASP A 45 -6.41 -8.40 6.90
N CYS A 46 -6.64 -7.13 7.27
CA CYS A 46 -5.67 -6.26 7.94
C CYS A 46 -6.33 -5.35 8.99
#